data_AF-A0A061AEV5-F1
#
_entry.id   AF-A0A061AEV5-F1
#
_cell.length_a   1.000
_cell.length_b   1.000
_cell.length_c   1.000
_cell.angle_alpha   90.00
_cell.angle_beta   90.00
_cell.angle_gamma   90.00
#
_symmetry.space_group_name_H-M   'P 1'
#
loop_
_entity.id
_entity.type
_entity.pdbx_description
1 polymer ?
#
loop_
_entity_poly.entity_id
_entity_poly.type
_entity_poly.pdbx_seq_one_letter_code
_entity_poly.pdbx_strand_id
1 'polypeptide(L)'
;VDLLYKLVTVIFPQIVLPPSSLCTWPPFFQPPSSNESIPEGAQTKVQPNVMPIFCTNKREEDAGKMGEVKYYGIGEGFPLQYYPYYGKLLHPQYLQPLVALQFVNLTMNTELRIECRAYGENIGYSEKDKFQGKFDVKFTVTNL
;
A
#
# COMPACT_ATOMS: atom_id res chain seq x y z
N VAL A 1 13.06 19.28 12.69
CA VAL A 1 11.98 18.52 13.36
C VAL A 1 11.00 17.96 12.31
N ASP A 2 11.43 17.90 11.03
CA ASP A 2 10.51 17.88 9.89
C ASP A 2 10.28 16.53 9.21
N LEU A 3 11.07 15.53 9.58
CA LEU A 3 11.06 14.20 8.95
C LEU A 3 9.99 13.28 9.52
N LEU A 4 9.56 13.48 10.77
CA LEU A 4 8.71 12.52 11.48
C LEU A 4 7.24 12.57 11.04
N TYR A 5 6.74 13.74 10.64
CA TYR A 5 5.32 13.92 10.28
C TYR A 5 5.00 13.59 8.80
N LYS A 6 6.01 13.23 8.01
CA LYS A 6 5.84 12.78 6.61
C LYS A 6 6.12 11.29 6.42
N LEU A 7 6.30 10.55 7.52
CA LEU A 7 6.55 9.11 7.51
C LEU A 7 5.25 8.37 7.90
N VAL A 8 4.76 7.51 7.01
CA VAL A 8 3.59 6.66 7.27
C VAL A 8 4.05 5.21 7.24
N THR A 9 3.88 4.52 8.36
CA THR A 9 4.07 3.06 8.41
C THR A 9 2.78 2.39 7.99
N VAL A 10 2.84 1.64 6.89
CA VAL A 10 1.71 0.89 6.37
C VAL A 10 1.81 -0.54 6.87
N ILE A 11 0.71 -0.96 7.49
CA ILE A 11 0.45 -2.35 7.81
C ILE A 11 -0.62 -2.80 6.83
N PHE A 12 -0.25 -3.63 5.85
CA PHE A 12 -1.28 -4.17 4.96
C PHE A 12 -2.11 -5.19 5.73
N PRO A 13 -3.45 -5.13 5.65
CA PRO A 13 -4.28 -6.11 6.33
C PRO A 13 -3.90 -7.52 5.86
N GLN A 14 -3.95 -8.46 6.80
CA GLN A 14 -3.75 -9.86 6.51
C GLN A 14 -4.75 -10.26 5.44
N ILE A 15 -4.29 -10.88 4.35
CA ILE A 15 -5.16 -11.61 3.43
C ILE A 15 -5.72 -12.77 4.24
N VAL A 16 -6.87 -12.55 4.89
CA VAL A 16 -7.57 -13.57 5.65
C VAL A 16 -8.23 -14.47 4.61
N LEU A 17 -7.75 -15.72 4.52
CA LEU A 17 -8.38 -16.72 3.68
C LEU A 17 -9.86 -16.86 4.10
N PRO A 18 -10.79 -16.95 3.14
CA PRO A 18 -12.19 -17.19 3.47
C PRO A 18 -12.32 -18.51 4.23
N PRO A 19 -13.40 -18.68 5.03
CA PRO A 19 -13.68 -19.94 5.69
C PRO A 19 -13.69 -21.08 4.67
N SER A 20 -13.27 -22.26 5.12
CA SER A 20 -12.95 -23.50 4.38
C SER A 20 -13.99 -24.02 3.37
N SER A 21 -15.15 -23.38 3.23
CA SER A 21 -16.17 -23.68 2.23
C SER A 21 -15.98 -22.94 0.89
N LEU A 22 -15.02 -22.00 0.80
CA LEU A 22 -14.70 -21.22 -0.41
C LEU A 22 -13.28 -21.51 -0.95
N CYS A 23 -12.83 -22.76 -0.86
CA CYS A 23 -11.51 -23.25 -1.30
C CYS A 23 -11.22 -23.15 -2.82
N THR A 24 -12.06 -22.46 -3.60
CA THR A 24 -11.90 -22.31 -5.06
C THR A 24 -11.18 -21.03 -5.47
N TRP A 25 -10.92 -20.10 -4.54
CA TRP A 25 -10.07 -18.94 -4.80
C TRP A 25 -8.60 -19.29 -4.51
N PRO A 26 -7.65 -18.99 -5.42
CA PRO A 26 -6.24 -19.26 -5.16
C PRO A 26 -5.81 -18.54 -3.87
N PRO A 27 -5.31 -19.26 -2.84
CA PRO A 27 -5.01 -18.69 -1.52
C PRO A 27 -3.74 -17.83 -1.51
N PHE A 28 -3.14 -17.60 -2.67
CA PHE A 28 -1.88 -16.92 -2.86
C PHE A 28 -2.11 -15.61 -3.58
N PHE A 29 -1.41 -14.57 -3.11
CA PHE A 29 -1.31 -13.33 -3.88
C PHE A 29 -0.75 -13.66 -5.27
N GLN A 30 -1.40 -13.11 -6.29
CA GLN A 30 -0.91 -13.19 -7.66
C GLN A 30 -0.29 -11.83 -8.03
N PRO A 31 1.00 -11.81 -8.42
CA PRO A 31 1.61 -10.59 -8.90
C PRO A 31 0.85 -10.10 -10.14
N PRO A 32 0.73 -8.78 -10.33
CA PRO A 32 0.03 -8.23 -11.48
C PRO A 32 0.66 -8.76 -12.78
N SER A 33 -0.14 -9.42 -13.63
CA SER A 33 0.31 -10.01 -14.89
C SER A 33 0.40 -9.01 -16.04
N SER A 34 -0.27 -7.86 -15.93
CA SER A 34 -0.27 -6.81 -16.95
C SER A 34 0.13 -5.45 -16.37
N ASN A 35 0.95 -4.73 -17.12
CA ASN A 35 1.35 -3.35 -16.83
C ASN A 35 0.16 -2.37 -16.89
N GLU A 36 -0.94 -2.75 -17.53
CA GLU A 36 -2.15 -1.91 -17.68
C GLU A 36 -2.84 -1.63 -16.34
N SER A 37 -2.71 -2.55 -15.39
CA SER A 37 -3.30 -2.41 -14.05
C SER A 37 -2.52 -1.43 -13.16
N ILE A 38 -1.31 -1.04 -13.58
CA ILE A 38 -0.33 -0.31 -12.78
C ILE A 38 -0.03 1.03 -13.48
N PRO A 39 -0.15 2.17 -12.78
CA PRO A 39 0.17 3.46 -13.38
C PRO A 39 1.63 3.50 -13.85
N GLU A 40 1.90 4.22 -14.93
CA GLU A 40 3.21 4.24 -15.62
C GLU A 40 4.38 4.55 -14.66
N GLY A 41 4.18 5.48 -13.73
CA GLY A 41 5.17 5.83 -12.70
C GLY A 41 5.42 4.75 -11.63
N ALA A 42 4.59 3.70 -11.58
CA ALA A 42 4.70 2.58 -10.64
C ALA A 42 5.20 1.29 -11.31
N GLN A 43 5.20 1.20 -12.64
CA GLN A 43 5.64 0.01 -13.36
C GLN A 43 7.12 -0.29 -13.12
N THR A 44 7.95 0.74 -12.96
CA THR A 44 9.37 0.61 -12.62
C THR A 44 9.62 0.04 -11.22
N LYS A 45 8.61 0.05 -10.35
CA LYS A 45 8.67 -0.47 -8.97
C LYS A 45 8.20 -1.92 -8.86
N VAL A 46 7.72 -2.52 -9.95
CA VAL A 46 7.22 -3.90 -9.96
C VAL A 46 8.40 -4.85 -9.86
N GLN A 47 8.40 -5.67 -8.82
CA GLN A 47 9.43 -6.67 -8.56
C GLN A 47 8.79 -8.06 -8.40
N PRO A 48 9.49 -9.13 -8.79
CA PRO A 48 9.01 -10.48 -8.54
C PRO A 48 8.91 -10.73 -7.03
N ASN A 49 7.89 -11.49 -6.61
CA ASN A 49 7.69 -11.88 -5.21
C ASN A 49 7.49 -10.72 -4.22
N VAL A 50 7.11 -9.55 -4.72
CA VAL A 50 6.73 -8.39 -3.91
C VAL A 50 5.39 -7.88 -4.42
N MET A 51 4.46 -7.63 -3.50
CA MET A 51 3.22 -6.90 -3.78
C MET A 51 3.54 -5.39 -3.82
N PRO A 52 3.46 -4.75 -5.00
CA PRO A 52 3.80 -3.35 -5.14
C PRO A 52 2.74 -2.44 -4.51
N ILE A 53 3.19 -1.32 -3.95
CA ILE A 53 2.35 -0.24 -3.44
C ILE A 53 2.67 1.02 -4.21
N PHE A 54 1.65 1.77 -4.60
CA PHE A 54 1.83 3.08 -5.21
C PHE A 54 0.88 4.11 -4.62
N CYS A 55 1.38 5.33 -4.45
CA CYS A 55 0.64 6.43 -3.84
C CYS A 55 0.45 7.57 -4.84
N THR A 56 -0.76 8.11 -4.90
CA THR A 56 -1.15 9.21 -5.78
C THR A 56 -2.02 10.22 -5.04
N ASN A 57 -2.12 11.43 -5.57
CA ASN A 57 -3.14 12.37 -5.13
C ASN A 57 -4.53 11.78 -5.38
N LYS A 58 -5.43 11.91 -4.40
CA LYS A 58 -6.81 11.42 -4.50
C LYS A 58 -7.69 12.34 -5.33
N ARG A 59 -7.39 13.64 -5.33
CA ARG A 59 -8.14 14.67 -6.05
C ARG A 59 -7.29 15.28 -7.14
N GLU A 60 -7.90 15.59 -8.28
CA GLU A 60 -7.23 16.25 -9.40
C GLU A 60 -6.75 17.66 -9.03
N GLU A 61 -7.47 18.36 -8.15
CA GLU A 61 -7.04 19.67 -7.61
C GLU A 61 -5.72 19.63 -6.85
N ASP A 62 -5.31 18.45 -6.37
CA ASP A 62 -4.06 18.22 -5.65
C ASP A 62 -2.94 17.69 -6.56
N ALA A 63 -3.18 17.57 -7.87
CA ALA A 63 -2.16 17.22 -8.84
C ALA A 63 -1.01 18.23 -8.79
N GLY A 64 0.22 17.72 -8.75
CA GLY A 64 1.43 18.55 -8.65
C GLY A 64 1.74 19.10 -7.26
N LYS A 65 0.85 18.91 -6.26
CA LYS A 65 1.12 19.30 -4.85
C LYS A 65 1.83 18.20 -4.05
N MET A 66 1.92 17.01 -4.63
CA MET A 66 2.67 15.87 -4.11
C MET A 66 3.84 15.60 -5.04
N GLY A 67 5.05 15.63 -4.51
CA GLY A 67 6.26 15.25 -5.25
C GLY A 67 6.65 13.80 -4.99
N GLU A 68 7.95 13.54 -4.93
CA GLU A 68 8.50 12.20 -4.77
C GLU A 68 8.06 11.54 -3.44
N VAL A 69 7.65 10.27 -3.55
CA VAL A 69 7.40 9.37 -2.43
C VAL A 69 8.50 8.33 -2.39
N LYS A 70 9.20 8.24 -1.26
CA LYS A 70 10.22 7.22 -1.00
C LYS A 70 9.63 6.07 -0.21
N TYR A 71 9.98 4.86 -0.60
CA TYR A 71 9.45 3.62 -0.05
C TYR A 71 10.58 2.90 0.67
N TYR A 72 10.38 2.57 1.94
CA TYR A 72 11.37 1.88 2.76
C TYR A 72 10.78 0.57 3.25
N GLY A 73 11.45 -0.53 2.90
CA GLY A 73 11.01 -1.89 3.21
C GLY A 73 11.73 -2.88 2.30
N ILE A 74 11.48 -4.17 2.53
CA ILE A 74 12.06 -5.23 1.69
C ILE A 74 11.42 -5.14 0.30
N GLY A 75 12.21 -4.77 -0.71
CA GLY A 75 11.74 -4.63 -2.09
C GLY A 75 10.77 -3.48 -2.32
N GLU A 76 10.74 -2.45 -1.45
CA GLU A 76 9.85 -1.28 -1.57
C GLU A 76 8.35 -1.60 -1.60
N GLY A 77 7.95 -2.79 -1.15
CA GLY A 77 6.57 -3.26 -1.10
C GLY A 77 6.40 -4.35 -0.05
N PHE A 78 5.35 -5.17 -0.18
CA PHE A 78 5.11 -6.25 0.75
C PHE A 78 5.65 -7.58 0.19
N PRO A 79 6.67 -8.20 0.81
CA PRO A 79 7.22 -9.46 0.32
C PRO A 79 6.22 -10.60 0.45
N LEU A 80 6.05 -11.38 -0.61
CA LEU A 80 5.06 -12.47 -0.64
C LEU A 80 5.39 -13.63 0.28
N GLN A 81 6.65 -13.78 0.69
CA GLN A 81 7.12 -14.83 1.61
C GLN A 81 6.43 -14.80 2.99
N TYR A 82 5.80 -13.69 3.37
CA TYR A 82 5.06 -13.56 4.64
C TYR A 82 3.61 -14.06 4.54
N TYR A 83 3.15 -14.47 3.35
CA TYR A 83 1.78 -14.92 3.10
C TYR A 83 1.74 -16.39 2.67
N PRO A 84 0.66 -17.14 3.00
CA PRO A 84 -0.53 -16.73 3.74
C PRO A 84 -0.38 -16.79 5.27
N TYR A 85 -1.17 -15.98 5.98
CA TYR A 85 -1.23 -16.00 7.45
C TYR A 85 -2.38 -16.89 7.95
N TYR A 86 -2.06 -17.88 8.78
CA TYR A 86 -3.02 -18.87 9.27
C TYR A 86 -3.60 -18.58 10.68
N GLY A 87 -3.43 -17.35 11.19
CA GLY A 87 -3.96 -16.97 12.50
C GLY A 87 -2.96 -17.16 13.65
N LYS A 88 -3.26 -16.49 14.78
CA LYS A 88 -2.37 -16.40 15.94
C LYS A 88 -2.15 -17.75 16.63
N LEU A 89 -3.12 -18.66 16.55
CA LEU A 89 -3.00 -19.99 17.14
C LEU A 89 -1.89 -20.80 16.47
N LEU A 90 -1.79 -20.74 15.15
CA LEU A 90 -0.79 -21.46 14.37
C LEU A 90 0.52 -20.66 14.28
N HIS A 91 0.44 -19.33 14.16
CA HIS A 91 1.61 -18.44 14.09
C HIS A 91 1.61 -17.42 15.26
N PRO A 92 1.93 -17.84 16.50
CA PRO A 92 1.86 -16.98 17.68
C PRO A 92 2.87 -15.81 17.69
N GLN A 93 3.97 -15.95 16.95
CA GLN A 93 5.03 -14.95 16.81
C GLN A 93 5.09 -14.35 15.40
N TYR A 94 3.99 -14.39 14.64
CA TYR A 94 3.95 -13.80 13.30
C TYR A 94 4.21 -12.30 13.37
N LEU A 95 5.17 -11.84 12.56
CA LEU A 95 5.44 -10.43 12.34
C LEU A 95 4.98 -10.07 10.93
N GLN A 96 4.00 -9.18 10.85
CA GLN A 96 3.52 -8.66 9.58
C GLN A 96 4.58 -7.77 8.91
N PRO A 97 4.74 -7.85 7.58
CA PRO A 97 5.66 -6.98 6.87
C PRO A 97 5.21 -5.52 7.00
N LEU A 98 6.17 -4.63 7.18
CA LEU A 98 5.96 -3.19 7.29
C LEU A 98 6.63 -2.50 6.12
N VAL A 99 5.97 -1.47 5.60
CA VAL A 99 6.56 -0.55 4.62
C VAL A 99 6.39 0.86 5.15
N ALA A 100 7.48 1.62 5.18
CA ALA A 100 7.45 3.02 5.55
C ALA A 100 7.47 3.89 4.30
N LEU A 101 6.55 4.83 4.23
CA LEU A 101 6.41 5.77 3.12
C LEU A 101 6.84 7.14 3.59
N GLN A 102 7.79 7.75 2.89
CA GLN A 102 8.24 9.11 3.15
C GLN A 102 7.85 10.03 2.00
N PHE A 103 7.01 11.01 2.31
CA PHE A 103 6.63 12.05 1.36
C PHE A 103 7.66 13.17 1.43
N VAL A 104 8.55 13.27 0.43
CA VAL A 104 9.69 14.22 0.48
C VAL A 104 9.18 15.65 0.29
N ASN A 105 8.41 15.85 -0.78
CA ASN A 105 7.92 17.15 -1.21
C ASN A 105 6.39 17.18 -1.13
N LEU A 106 5.86 17.95 -0.19
CA LEU A 106 4.43 18.22 -0.04
C LEU A 106 4.24 19.73 0.02
N THR A 107 3.23 20.24 -0.67
CA THR A 107 2.87 21.66 -0.60
C THR A 107 2.42 22.03 0.81
N MET A 108 3.02 23.08 1.37
CA MET A 108 2.71 23.58 2.70
C MET A 108 1.36 24.32 2.72
N ASN A 109 0.80 24.46 3.93
CA ASN A 109 -0.43 25.22 4.23
C ASN A 109 -1.65 24.78 3.41
N THR A 110 -1.65 23.54 2.91
CA THR A 110 -2.72 22.96 2.11
C THR A 110 -3.10 21.59 2.70
N GLU A 111 -4.40 21.28 2.71
CA GLU A 111 -4.87 19.93 2.99
C GLU A 111 -4.66 19.06 1.75
N LEU A 112 -3.83 18.02 1.87
CA LEU A 112 -3.58 17.06 0.80
C LEU A 112 -4.17 15.71 1.17
N ARG A 113 -4.90 15.11 0.21
CA ARG A 113 -5.42 13.74 0.33
C ARG A 113 -4.67 12.83 -0.62
N ILE A 114 -3.96 11.87 -0.04
CA ILE A 114 -3.15 10.91 -0.77
C ILE A 114 -3.81 9.55 -0.63
N GLU A 115 -3.99 8.86 -1.75
CA GLU A 115 -4.47 7.48 -1.79
C GLU A 115 -3.30 6.58 -2.17
N CYS A 116 -3.08 5.53 -1.39
CA CYS A 116 -2.09 4.51 -1.67
C CYS A 116 -2.79 3.19 -1.93
N ARG A 117 -2.43 2.52 -3.02
CA ARG A 117 -3.02 1.25 -3.46
C ARG A 117 -1.95 0.18 -3.53
N ALA A 118 -2.29 -1.04 -3.12
CA ALA A 118 -1.49 -2.22 -3.42
C ALA A 118 -2.05 -2.91 -4.66
N TYR A 119 -1.18 -3.38 -5.55
CA TYR A 119 -1.60 -3.96 -6.83
C TYR A 119 -1.31 -5.46 -6.87
N GLY A 120 -2.26 -6.22 -7.41
CA GLY A 120 -2.19 -7.66 -7.63
C GLY A 120 -3.47 -8.13 -8.32
N GLU A 121 -3.44 -9.29 -8.99
CA GLU A 121 -4.62 -9.76 -9.77
C GLU A 121 -5.84 -10.00 -8.88
N ASN A 122 -5.62 -10.44 -7.64
CA ASN A 122 -6.67 -10.79 -6.67
C ASN A 122 -6.94 -9.68 -5.64
N ILE A 123 -6.46 -8.46 -5.88
CA ILE A 123 -6.74 -7.33 -4.99
C ILE A 123 -7.96 -6.56 -5.48
N GLY A 124 -9.07 -6.75 -4.77
CA GLY A 124 -10.27 -5.94 -4.95
C GLY A 124 -10.14 -4.59 -4.26
N TYR A 125 -10.87 -3.60 -4.78
CA TYR A 125 -11.06 -2.30 -4.16
C TYR A 125 -12.54 -2.07 -3.93
N SER A 126 -12.90 -1.54 -2.77
CA SER A 126 -14.28 -1.23 -2.43
C SER A 126 -14.41 0.21 -1.99
N GLU A 127 -15.51 0.86 -2.38
CA GLU A 127 -15.87 2.19 -1.87
C GLU A 127 -16.51 2.11 -0.47
N LYS A 128 -17.07 0.94 -0.12
CA LYS A 128 -17.62 0.69 1.22
C LYS A 128 -16.52 0.38 2.23
N ASP A 129 -15.56 -0.45 1.83
CA ASP A 129 -14.41 -0.82 2.65
C ASP A 129 -13.17 -0.04 2.20
N LYS A 130 -12.90 1.06 2.91
CA LYS A 130 -11.80 1.98 2.62
C LYS A 130 -10.41 1.38 2.81
N PHE A 131 -10.32 0.20 3.44
CA PHE A 131 -9.05 -0.48 3.72
C PHE A 131 -8.84 -1.73 2.88
N GLN A 132 -9.76 -2.04 1.97
CA GLN A 132 -9.62 -3.15 1.03
C GLN A 132 -8.72 -2.74 -0.14
N GLY A 133 -7.48 -3.21 -0.14
CA GLY A 133 -6.54 -2.97 -1.26
C GLY A 133 -5.92 -1.58 -1.30
N LYS A 134 -6.49 -0.61 -0.58
CA LYS A 134 -6.09 0.79 -0.57
C LYS A 134 -6.19 1.41 0.83
N PHE A 135 -5.53 2.54 1.02
CA PHE A 135 -5.72 3.39 2.19
C PHE A 135 -5.53 4.86 1.82
N ASP A 136 -6.23 5.74 2.54
CA ASP A 136 -6.13 7.19 2.37
C ASP A 136 -5.37 7.81 3.54
N VAL A 137 -4.50 8.78 3.25
CA VAL A 137 -3.84 9.62 4.26
C VAL A 137 -4.15 11.08 3.98
N LYS A 138 -4.45 11.82 5.05
CA LYS A 138 -4.66 13.27 5.01
C LYS A 138 -3.47 13.96 5.65
N PHE A 139 -2.79 14.80 4.87
CA PHE A 139 -1.69 15.64 5.35
C PHE A 139 -2.12 17.10 5.44
N THR A 140 -1.62 17.79 6.46
CA THR A 140 -1.69 19.25 6.57
C THR A 140 -0.39 19.70 7.20
N VAL A 141 0.55 20.14 6.36
CA VAL A 141 1.87 20.57 6.81
C VAL A 141 1.87 22.10 6.90
N THR A 142 2.00 22.64 8.09
CA THR A 142 2.00 24.09 8.34
C THR A 142 3.43 24.60 8.52
N ASN A 143 3.77 25.74 7.91
CA ASN A 143 4.95 26.48 8.33
C ASN A 143 4.63 27.14 9.68
N LEU A 144 5.31 26.71 10.74
CA LEU A 144 5.34 27.45 12.00
C LEU A 144 6.30 28.64 11.89
#